data_AF-A0A661LCP5-F1
#
_entry.id   AF-A0A661LCP5-F1
#
_cell.length_a   1.000
_cell.length_b   1.000
_cell.length_c   1.000
_cell.angle_alpha   90.00
_cell.angle_beta   90.00
_cell.angle_gamma   90.00
#
_symmetry.space_group_name_H-M   'P 1'
#
loop_
_entity.id
_entity.type
_entity.pdbx_description
1 polymer ?
#
loop_
_entity_poly.entity_id
_entity_poly.type
_entity_poly.pdbx_seq_one_letter_code
_entity_poly.pdbx_strand_id
1 'polypeptide(L)'
;MPKGHLFTHNRAKCIIEGASRASFTLYRHGRHNSDAPCGVNFGSPLKRKYKPEYASRKKYDYDAARTFLRLSHEELIKVADTMGEKLNGAHGPVKVLIPLGGWSSVDKRGSYFYDGEADTVFVTQLKKHLRRNIEVREVDADLESSEFAKAVVETFDEIMQA
;
A
#
# COMPACT_ATOMS: atom_id res chain seq x y z
N MET A 1 -11.66 12.45 -40.27
CA MET A 1 -10.62 11.49 -39.88
C MET A 1 -10.11 11.88 -38.49
N PRO A 2 -10.42 11.13 -37.43
CA PRO A 2 -10.08 11.56 -36.08
C PRO A 2 -8.61 11.25 -35.78
N LYS A 3 -8.02 12.18 -35.02
CA LYS A 3 -6.61 12.30 -34.66
C LYS A 3 -6.27 11.27 -33.58
N GLY A 4 -5.10 10.66 -33.69
CA GLY A 4 -4.56 9.76 -32.67
C GLY A 4 -4.41 10.44 -31.31
N HIS A 5 -4.75 9.71 -30.25
CA HIS A 5 -4.42 10.07 -28.89
C HIS A 5 -3.38 9.09 -28.36
N LEU A 6 -2.23 9.67 -28.03
CA LEU A 6 -1.03 9.05 -27.50
C LEU A 6 -1.33 8.61 -26.06
N PHE A 7 -1.44 7.30 -25.83
CA PHE A 7 -1.50 6.73 -24.50
C PHE A 7 -0.14 6.91 -23.81
N THR A 8 -0.03 7.85 -22.88
CA THR A 8 1.17 8.02 -22.07
C THR A 8 0.99 7.40 -20.68
N HIS A 9 1.73 6.31 -20.46
CA HIS A 9 2.32 5.85 -19.20
C HIS A 9 1.38 5.51 -18.03
N ASN A 10 1.01 4.22 -18.07
CA ASN A 10 0.44 3.43 -16.99
C ASN A 10 1.39 3.38 -15.78
N ARG A 11 0.96 3.91 -14.62
CA ARG A 11 1.56 3.59 -13.31
C ARG A 11 0.52 2.82 -12.51
N ALA A 12 0.73 1.52 -12.35
CA ALA A 12 -0.08 0.68 -11.48
C ALA A 12 -0.06 1.28 -10.05
N LYS A 13 -1.23 1.72 -9.59
CA LYS A 13 -1.50 1.99 -8.17
C LYS A 13 -2.38 0.85 -7.70
N CYS A 14 -1.94 0.04 -6.74
CA CYS A 14 -2.74 -1.06 -6.20
C CYS A 14 -3.78 -0.57 -5.16
N ILE A 15 -4.64 0.34 -5.63
CA ILE A 15 -6.02 0.57 -5.20
C ILE A 15 -6.73 0.80 -6.53
N ILE A 16 -7.57 -0.13 -6.97
CA ILE A 16 -8.28 0.01 -8.24
C ILE A 16 -9.57 0.78 -7.94
N GLU A 17 -9.55 2.09 -8.19
CA GLU A 17 -10.75 2.93 -8.17
C GLU A 17 -11.26 3.15 -9.59
N GLY A 18 -12.48 2.69 -9.87
CA GLY A 18 -13.24 3.16 -11.01
C GLY A 18 -13.75 4.58 -10.75
N ALA A 19 -13.24 5.54 -11.54
CA ALA A 19 -13.66 6.94 -11.61
C ALA A 19 -13.12 7.94 -10.54
N SER A 20 -12.24 8.81 -11.06
CA SER A 20 -11.88 10.16 -10.60
C SER A 20 -11.60 10.39 -9.10
N ARG A 21 -10.30 10.39 -8.76
CA ARG A 21 -9.68 11.04 -7.59
C ARG A 21 -9.88 10.35 -6.23
N ALA A 22 -9.11 9.28 -5.97
CA ALA A 22 -8.29 9.25 -4.75
C ALA A 22 -6.80 9.23 -5.10
N SER A 23 -6.19 10.40 -5.02
CA SER A 23 -4.74 10.46 -4.83
C SER A 23 -4.46 10.18 -3.37
N PHE A 24 -3.86 9.02 -3.06
CA PHE A 24 -3.24 8.77 -1.76
C PHE A 24 -2.01 9.68 -1.63
N THR A 25 -2.24 10.95 -1.35
CA THR A 25 -1.20 11.93 -1.04
C THR A 25 -1.47 12.42 0.37
N LEU A 26 -0.78 11.86 1.36
CA LEU A 26 -0.79 12.40 2.72
C LEU A 26 0.10 13.66 2.74
N TYR A 27 -0.41 14.76 2.19
CA TYR A 27 0.29 16.05 2.20
C TYR A 27 0.10 16.71 3.57
N ARG A 28 0.96 16.38 4.54
CA ARG A 28 1.24 17.29 5.67
C ARG A 28 2.58 17.95 5.43
N HIS A 29 2.53 19.18 4.93
CA HIS A 29 3.60 20.19 4.94
C HIS A 29 5.03 19.64 4.76
N GLY A 30 5.45 19.51 3.50
CA GLY A 30 6.87 19.53 3.13
C GLY A 30 7.61 18.19 3.08
N ARG A 31 6.94 17.04 2.91
CA ARG A 31 7.63 15.77 2.60
C ARG A 31 6.92 14.98 1.52
N HIS A 32 7.67 14.65 0.46
CA HIS A 32 7.28 13.72 -0.60
C HIS A 32 7.36 12.30 -0.04
N ASN A 33 6.21 11.65 0.11
CA ASN A 33 6.15 10.19 0.12
C ASN A 33 5.31 9.80 -1.10
N SER A 34 5.88 8.99 -1.99
CA SER A 34 5.11 8.11 -2.87
C SER A 34 4.30 7.15 -1.97
N ASP A 35 3.20 6.54 -2.39
CA ASP A 35 3.26 5.17 -2.89
C ASP A 35 1.83 4.60 -3.09
N ALA A 36 1.77 3.53 -3.87
CA ALA A 36 0.72 2.49 -3.82
C ALA A 36 0.73 1.80 -2.42
N PRO A 37 0.03 0.68 -2.10
CA PRO A 37 0.23 0.01 -0.80
C PRO A 37 1.69 -0.42 -0.55
N CYS A 38 2.55 -0.35 -1.57
CA CYS A 38 3.99 -0.41 -1.45
C CYS A 38 4.50 0.48 -0.30
N GLY A 39 5.03 -0.13 0.75
CA GLY A 39 5.69 0.59 1.83
C GLY A 39 4.79 1.30 2.84
N VAL A 40 3.48 1.01 2.87
CA VAL A 40 2.62 1.53 3.97
C VAL A 40 2.94 0.88 5.32
N ASN A 41 3.76 -0.16 5.34
CA ASN A 41 4.16 -0.93 6.51
C ASN A 41 5.56 -0.55 7.05
N PHE A 42 6.22 0.44 6.44
CA PHE A 42 7.45 1.04 6.97
C PHE A 42 7.43 2.57 6.83
N GLY A 43 8.23 3.25 7.64
CA GLY A 43 8.39 4.70 7.61
C GLY A 43 9.86 5.10 7.47
N SER A 44 10.12 6.29 6.93
CA SER A 44 11.48 6.85 6.81
C SER A 44 11.59 8.20 7.52
N PRO A 45 11.46 8.26 8.87
CA PRO A 45 11.65 9.51 9.59
C PRO A 45 13.09 10.02 9.43
N LEU A 46 13.29 11.34 9.53
CA LEU A 46 14.64 11.90 9.55
C LEU A 46 15.37 11.41 10.80
N LYS A 47 16.66 11.05 10.68
CA LYS A 47 17.49 10.57 11.82
C LYS A 47 17.43 11.49 13.04
N ARG A 48 17.46 12.82 12.82
CA ARG A 48 17.30 13.84 13.88
C ARG A 48 15.96 13.82 14.63
N LYS A 49 14.95 13.11 14.11
CA LYS A 49 13.61 12.94 14.70
C LYS A 49 13.38 11.51 15.21
N TYR A 50 14.45 10.73 15.38
CA TYR A 50 14.32 9.38 15.92
C TYR A 50 13.89 9.47 17.37
N LYS A 51 12.89 8.66 17.69
CA LYS A 51 12.47 8.45 19.07
C LYS A 51 13.23 7.25 19.65
N PRO A 52 13.40 7.16 20.98
CA PRO A 52 14.12 6.05 21.61
C PRO A 52 13.61 4.67 21.18
N GLU A 53 12.30 4.50 21.01
CA GLU A 53 11.69 3.24 20.60
C GLU A 53 12.03 2.82 19.16
N TYR A 54 12.59 3.70 18.33
CA TYR A 54 13.03 3.34 16.98
C TYR A 54 14.33 2.53 16.99
N ALA A 55 15.10 2.57 18.08
CA ALA A 55 16.35 1.84 18.21
C ALA A 55 16.14 0.31 18.13
N SER A 56 15.04 -0.21 18.66
CA SER A 56 14.71 -1.65 18.66
C SER A 56 14.01 -2.15 17.40
N ARG A 57 13.55 -1.25 16.52
CA ARG A 57 12.81 -1.65 15.30
C ARG A 57 13.76 -2.18 14.23
N LYS A 58 13.27 -3.12 13.41
CA LYS A 58 13.91 -3.54 12.17
C LYS A 58 14.17 -2.32 11.29
N LYS A 59 15.39 -2.22 10.76
CA LYS A 59 15.82 -1.13 9.89
C LYS A 59 16.39 -1.66 8.60
N TYR A 60 16.24 -0.89 7.54
CA TYR A 60 16.88 -1.12 6.25
C TYR A 60 17.45 0.21 5.75
N ASP A 61 18.77 0.33 5.67
CA ASP A 61 19.42 1.50 5.10
C ASP A 61 19.28 1.44 3.58
N TYR A 62 18.34 2.22 3.05
CA TYR A 62 18.01 2.21 1.62
C TYR A 62 19.06 2.98 0.82
N ASP A 63 19.45 4.15 1.32
CA ASP A 63 20.55 4.95 0.78
C ASP A 63 21.21 5.80 1.88
N ALA A 64 22.18 6.65 1.49
CA ALA A 64 22.92 7.50 2.43
C ALA A 64 22.03 8.44 3.27
N ALA A 65 20.87 8.84 2.75
CA ALA A 65 19.95 9.77 3.40
C ALA A 65 18.75 9.08 4.06
N ARG A 66 18.36 7.90 3.59
CA ARG A 66 17.11 7.24 3.96
C ARG A 66 17.35 5.88 4.61
N THR A 67 16.71 5.72 5.77
CA THR A 67 16.61 4.44 6.48
C THR A 67 15.13 4.12 6.64
N PHE A 68 14.71 2.96 6.17
CA PHE A 68 13.36 2.46 6.41
C PHE A 68 13.30 1.81 7.78
N LEU A 69 12.26 2.15 8.53
CA LEU A 69 11.94 1.59 9.83
C LEU A 69 10.63 0.85 9.73
N ARG A 70 10.61 -0.37 10.24
CA ARG A 70 9.34 -1.11 10.38
C ARG A 70 8.37 -0.34 11.27
N LEU A 71 7.11 -0.23 10.87
CA LEU A 71 6.10 0.39 11.72
C LEU A 71 5.73 -0.54 12.88
N SER A 72 5.36 0.04 14.02
CA SER A 72 4.80 -0.74 15.13
C SER A 72 3.36 -1.15 14.83
N HIS A 73 2.83 -2.12 15.57
CA HIS A 73 1.40 -2.51 15.47
C HIS A 73 0.45 -1.32 15.66
N GLU A 74 0.72 -0.43 16.62
CA GLU A 74 -0.10 0.77 16.84
C GLU A 74 -0.06 1.75 15.66
N GLU A 75 1.10 1.88 15.00
CA GLU A 75 1.23 2.73 13.81
C GLU A 75 0.51 2.09 12.62
N LEU A 76 0.63 0.78 12.43
CA LEU A 76 -0.08 0.03 11.39
C LEU A 76 -1.60 0.13 11.54
N ILE A 77 -2.12 0.06 12.77
CA ILE A 77 -3.55 0.28 13.06
C ILE A 77 -3.97 1.68 12.59
N LYS A 78 -3.21 2.73 12.95
CA LYS A 78 -3.52 4.11 12.55
C LYS A 78 -3.48 4.29 11.03
N VAL A 79 -2.53 3.64 10.35
CA VAL A 79 -2.45 3.67 8.88
C VAL A 79 -3.67 2.95 8.27
N ALA A 80 -4.05 1.79 8.81
CA ALA A 80 -5.22 1.04 8.37
C ALA A 80 -6.52 1.84 8.55
N ASP A 81 -6.72 2.49 9.70
CA ASP A 81 -7.88 3.35 9.95
C ASP A 81 -7.94 4.50 8.95
N THR A 82 -6.82 5.23 8.79
CA THR A 82 -6.73 6.36 7.84
C THR A 82 -6.99 5.91 6.39
N MET A 83 -6.55 4.71 6.03
CA MET A 83 -6.78 4.14 4.71
C MET A 83 -8.24 3.72 4.54
N GLY A 84 -8.81 3.06 5.55
CA GLY A 84 -10.22 2.66 5.59
C GLY A 84 -11.17 3.83 5.44
N GLU A 85 -10.95 4.93 6.18
CA GLU A 85 -11.75 6.16 6.07
C GLU A 85 -11.81 6.69 4.63
N LYS A 86 -10.67 6.69 3.93
CA LYS A 86 -10.58 7.17 2.54
C LYS A 86 -11.28 6.24 1.56
N LEU A 87 -11.05 4.93 1.68
CA LEU A 87 -11.71 3.93 0.84
C LEU A 87 -13.24 3.93 1.06
N ASN A 88 -13.66 4.23 2.30
CA ASN A 88 -15.07 4.44 2.63
C ASN A 88 -15.66 5.76 2.07
N GLY A 89 -14.84 6.67 1.57
CA GLY A 89 -15.28 7.88 0.88
C GLY A 89 -15.43 7.71 -0.63
N ALA A 90 -14.96 6.60 -1.20
CA ALA A 90 -15.02 6.38 -2.64
C ALA A 90 -16.47 6.23 -3.15
N HIS A 91 -16.72 6.81 -4.32
CA HIS A 91 -18.03 6.82 -4.99
C HIS A 91 -18.20 5.70 -6.03
N GLY A 92 -17.09 5.21 -6.59
CA GLY A 92 -17.08 4.10 -7.54
C GLY A 92 -16.89 2.74 -6.86
N PRO A 93 -16.92 1.65 -7.66
CA PRO A 93 -16.55 0.32 -7.18
C PRO A 93 -15.09 0.32 -6.68
N VAL A 94 -14.87 -0.31 -5.53
CA VAL A 94 -13.56 -0.43 -4.89
C VAL A 94 -13.32 -1.88 -4.50
N LYS A 95 -12.17 -2.40 -4.89
CA LYS A 95 -11.59 -3.63 -4.35
C LYS A 95 -10.16 -3.37 -3.89
N VAL A 96 -9.76 -4.01 -2.80
CA VAL A 96 -8.41 -3.92 -2.23
C VAL A 96 -7.70 -5.25 -2.41
N LEU A 97 -6.49 -5.24 -2.97
CA LEU A 97 -5.64 -6.42 -3.06
C LEU A 97 -4.47 -6.30 -2.10
N ILE A 98 -4.17 -7.37 -1.37
CA ILE A 98 -3.06 -7.45 -0.41
C ILE A 98 -2.11 -8.58 -0.81
N PRO A 99 -0.83 -8.29 -1.10
CA PRO A 99 0.19 -9.31 -1.34
C PRO A 99 0.68 -9.90 -0.01
N LEU A 100 0.45 -11.20 0.23
CA LEU A 100 0.90 -11.88 1.45
C LEU A 100 2.39 -12.27 1.42
N GLY A 101 3.03 -12.20 0.24
CA GLY A 101 4.45 -12.48 0.06
C GLY A 101 5.34 -11.33 0.52
N GLY A 102 4.87 -10.09 0.47
CA GLY A 102 5.67 -8.92 0.78
C GLY A 102 5.19 -7.71 0.01
N TRP A 103 5.29 -6.52 0.60
CA TRP A 103 4.66 -5.32 0.06
C TRP A 103 5.63 -4.48 -0.77
N SER A 104 6.87 -4.91 -0.90
CA SER A 104 7.93 -4.22 -1.64
C SER A 104 9.10 -5.17 -1.89
N SER A 105 10.12 -4.68 -2.58
CA SER A 105 11.36 -5.43 -2.78
C SER A 105 12.14 -5.72 -1.50
N VAL A 106 11.97 -4.90 -0.45
CA VAL A 106 12.77 -5.03 0.78
C VAL A 106 12.18 -6.02 1.78
N ASP A 107 10.87 -6.26 1.75
CA ASP A 107 10.12 -7.11 2.67
C ASP A 107 9.49 -8.32 1.98
N LYS A 108 10.16 -8.91 0.97
CA LYS A 108 9.75 -10.21 0.40
C LYS A 108 9.88 -11.33 1.43
N ARG A 109 9.02 -12.34 1.37
CA ARG A 109 9.00 -13.49 2.27
C ARG A 109 10.40 -14.12 2.36
N GLY A 110 10.88 -14.32 3.59
CA GLY A 110 12.23 -14.82 3.85
C GLY A 110 13.32 -13.73 3.95
N SER A 111 13.01 -12.46 3.63
CA SER A 111 13.92 -11.35 3.92
C SER A 111 13.92 -11.01 5.41
N TYR A 112 14.99 -10.34 5.87
CA TYR A 112 15.06 -9.83 7.25
C TYR A 112 13.92 -8.85 7.57
N PHE A 113 13.51 -8.05 6.59
CA PHE A 113 12.54 -6.97 6.77
C PHE A 113 11.09 -7.46 6.69
N TYR A 114 10.85 -8.66 6.15
CA TYR A 114 9.53 -9.30 6.14
C TYR A 114 8.99 -9.51 7.54
N ASP A 115 7.70 -9.22 7.72
CA ASP A 115 7.00 -9.34 8.99
C ASP A 115 5.49 -9.53 8.76
N GLY A 116 5.14 -10.76 8.36
CA GLY A 116 3.76 -11.14 8.05
C GLY A 116 2.80 -11.04 9.25
N GLU A 117 3.30 -11.18 10.48
CA GLU A 117 2.49 -10.98 11.69
C GLU A 117 2.09 -9.50 11.83
N ALA A 118 3.05 -8.59 11.70
CA ALA A 118 2.76 -7.17 11.70
C ALA A 118 1.85 -6.77 10.52
N ASP A 119 2.09 -7.30 9.32
CA ASP A 119 1.23 -7.04 8.16
C ASP A 119 -0.22 -7.52 8.41
N THR A 120 -0.40 -8.66 9.10
CA THR A 120 -1.72 -9.19 9.48
C THR A 120 -2.48 -8.22 10.39
N VAL A 121 -1.80 -7.49 11.27
CA VAL A 121 -2.43 -6.44 12.11
C VAL A 121 -3.06 -5.36 11.25
N PHE A 122 -2.33 -4.88 10.24
CA PHE A 122 -2.87 -3.90 9.29
C PHE A 122 -4.08 -4.46 8.53
N VAL A 123 -3.95 -5.66 7.95
CA VAL A 123 -5.01 -6.27 7.13
C VAL A 123 -6.28 -6.49 7.93
N THR A 124 -6.13 -7.00 9.16
CA THR A 124 -7.24 -7.23 10.08
C THR A 124 -7.93 -5.91 10.44
N GLN A 125 -7.16 -4.87 10.76
CA GLN A 125 -7.73 -3.57 11.09
C GLN A 125 -8.44 -2.94 9.89
N LEU A 126 -7.82 -3.00 8.71
CA LEU A 126 -8.39 -2.46 7.48
C LEU A 126 -9.74 -3.13 7.18
N LYS A 127 -9.79 -4.47 7.21
CA LYS A 127 -11.04 -5.24 6.99
C LYS A 127 -12.16 -4.86 7.97
N LYS A 128 -11.84 -4.60 9.23
CA LYS A 128 -12.81 -4.15 10.24
C LYS A 128 -13.38 -2.77 9.95
N HIS A 129 -12.56 -1.88 9.39
CA HIS A 129 -12.93 -0.49 9.15
C HIS A 129 -13.69 -0.29 7.83
N LEU A 130 -13.52 -1.18 6.85
CA LEU A 130 -14.12 -1.04 5.53
C LEU A 130 -15.63 -1.31 5.52
N ARG A 131 -16.36 -0.56 4.68
CA ARG A 131 -17.77 -0.83 4.36
C ARG A 131 -17.90 -2.23 3.76
N ARG A 132 -19.01 -2.91 4.06
CA ARG A 132 -19.28 -4.32 3.67
C ARG A 132 -19.20 -4.60 2.16
N ASN A 133 -19.38 -3.58 1.32
CA ASN A 133 -19.33 -3.69 -0.14
C ASN A 133 -17.93 -3.51 -0.73
N ILE A 134 -16.92 -3.21 0.08
CA ILE A 134 -15.52 -3.14 -0.36
C ILE A 134 -14.88 -4.49 -0.11
N GLU A 135 -14.56 -5.20 -1.18
CA GLU A 135 -13.89 -6.50 -1.11
C GLU A 135 -12.40 -6.32 -0.79
N VAL A 136 -11.87 -7.15 0.12
CA VAL A 136 -10.44 -7.26 0.37
C VAL A 136 -9.97 -8.66 -0.03
N ARG A 137 -9.21 -8.74 -1.12
CA ARG A 137 -8.64 -9.98 -1.66
C ARG A 137 -7.19 -10.11 -1.23
N GLU A 138 -6.89 -11.16 -0.48
CA GLU A 138 -5.51 -11.53 -0.16
C GLU A 138 -4.96 -12.44 -1.27
N VAL A 139 -3.75 -12.16 -1.72
CA VAL A 139 -3.08 -12.88 -2.81
C VAL A 139 -1.76 -13.42 -2.25
N ASP A 140 -1.58 -14.75 -2.28
CA ASP A 140 -0.34 -15.39 -1.83
C ASP A 140 0.79 -15.21 -2.85
N ALA A 141 1.28 -13.97 -2.95
CA ALA A 141 2.34 -13.57 -3.85
C ALA A 141 3.04 -12.31 -3.31
N ASP A 142 4.27 -12.06 -3.75
CA ASP A 142 4.95 -10.78 -3.54
C ASP A 142 4.32 -9.69 -4.42
N LEU A 143 4.34 -8.43 -3.97
CA LEU A 143 3.80 -7.30 -4.76
C LEU A 143 4.40 -7.21 -6.17
N GLU A 144 5.71 -7.48 -6.30
CA GLU A 144 6.47 -7.36 -7.55
C GLU A 144 6.38 -8.62 -8.45
N SER A 145 5.59 -9.62 -8.07
CA SER A 145 5.46 -10.87 -8.81
C SER A 145 4.51 -10.74 -10.01
N SER A 146 4.70 -11.61 -11.01
CA SER A 146 3.77 -11.75 -12.15
C SER A 146 2.38 -12.19 -11.71
N GLU A 147 2.30 -13.00 -10.67
CA GLU A 147 1.10 -13.56 -10.07
C GLU A 147 0.25 -12.44 -9.46
N PHE A 148 0.88 -11.54 -8.71
CA PHE A 148 0.18 -10.38 -8.16
C PHE A 148 -0.23 -9.39 -9.27
N ALA A 149 0.64 -9.15 -10.25
CA ALA A 149 0.31 -8.32 -11.40
C ALA A 149 -0.91 -8.86 -12.17
N LYS A 150 -0.98 -10.18 -12.37
CA LYS A 150 -2.13 -10.84 -13.00
C LYS A 150 -3.41 -10.64 -12.18
N ALA A 151 -3.34 -10.83 -10.86
CA ALA A 151 -4.49 -10.63 -9.97
C ALA A 151 -5.01 -9.19 -10.01
N VAL A 152 -4.13 -8.20 -10.12
CA VAL A 152 -4.50 -6.78 -10.29
C VAL A 152 -5.25 -6.56 -11.60
N VAL A 153 -4.75 -7.09 -12.72
CA VAL A 153 -5.42 -6.96 -14.03
C VAL A 153 -6.77 -7.65 -14.04
N GLU A 154 -6.84 -8.89 -13.55
CA GLU A 154 -8.10 -9.64 -13.43
C GLU A 154 -9.14 -8.86 -12.59
N THR A 155 -8.72 -8.31 -11.45
CA THR A 155 -9.62 -7.54 -10.59
C THR A 155 -10.05 -6.21 -11.23
N PHE A 156 -9.19 -5.60 -12.03
CA PHE A 156 -9.54 -4.40 -12.80
C PHE A 156 -10.63 -4.71 -13.83
N ASP A 157 -10.47 -5.79 -14.58
CA ASP A 157 -11.45 -6.20 -15.59
C ASP A 157 -12.81 -6.54 -14.94
N GLU A 158 -12.81 -7.21 -13.78
CA GLU A 158 -14.02 -7.46 -12.98
C GLU A 158 -14.75 -6.16 -12.60
N ILE A 159 -14.01 -5.13 -12.20
CA ILE A 159 -14.59 -3.83 -11.81
C ILE A 159 -15.14 -3.08 -13.03
N MET A 160 -14.50 -3.18 -14.19
CA MET A 160 -14.90 -2.47 -15.41
C MET A 160 -16.11 -3.10 -16.12
N GLN A 161 -16.38 -4.39 -15.86
CA GLN A 161 -17.50 -5.12 -16.44
C GLN A 161 -18.76 -5.13 -15.56
N ALA A 162 -18.67 -4.62 -14.32
CA ALA A 162 -19.77 -4.51 -13.36
C ALA A 162 -20.59 -3.23 -13.57
#